data_AF-A0A453AYS6-F1
#
_entry.id   AF-A0A453AYS6-F1
#
_cell.length_a   1.000
_cell.length_b   1.000
_cell.length_c   1.000
_cell.angle_alpha   90.00
_cell.angle_beta   90.00
_cell.angle_gamma   90.00
#
_symmetry.space_group_name_H-M   'P 1'
#
loop_
_entity.id
_entity.type
_entity.pdbx_description
1 polymer ?
#
loop_
_entity_poly.entity_id
_entity_poly.type
_entity_poly.pdbx_seq_one_letter_code
_entity_poly.pdbx_strand_id
1 'polypeptide(L)'
;KLDSIVKLGEGTYGEAYRAGSTVCKVVPFDGDSLVNGETQKKSEEVLEEALLCLTLNNLRTDQGDKGKDHSCDGFIETKDFWVCKGPYDPSLISAWEDWDSKHESENDHPKDFSNDQHYIIFVQADGGRDLEKFALLDYNEARSLLLQVTASLAVAESACEFEHRDLHW
;
A
#
# COMPACT_ATOMS: atom_id res chain seq x y z
N LYS A 1 -7.98 -15.83 -15.58
CA LYS A 1 -6.92 -16.38 -14.70
C LYS A 1 -6.26 -15.17 -14.08
N LEU A 2 -6.30 -14.99 -12.77
CA LEU A 2 -5.35 -14.06 -12.17
C LEU A 2 -3.95 -14.54 -12.57
N ASP A 3 -3.12 -13.62 -13.06
CA ASP A 3 -1.69 -13.86 -13.19
C ASP A 3 -1.14 -14.32 -11.81
N SER A 4 0.00 -15.02 -11.79
CA SER A 4 0.56 -15.56 -10.54
C SER A 4 0.65 -14.48 -9.46
N ILE A 5 -0.05 -14.68 -8.34
CA ILE A 5 -0.01 -13.79 -7.18
C ILE A 5 1.25 -14.09 -6.38
N VAL A 6 1.95 -13.05 -5.93
CA VAL A 6 3.18 -13.19 -5.13
C VAL A 6 3.11 -12.24 -3.95
N LYS A 7 3.26 -12.73 -2.71
CA LYS A 7 3.41 -11.86 -1.53
C LYS A 7 4.75 -11.13 -1.61
N LEU A 8 4.73 -9.81 -1.38
CA LEU A 8 5.88 -8.92 -1.45
C LEU A 8 6.42 -8.56 -0.07
N GLY A 9 5.54 -8.49 0.90
CA GLY A 9 5.86 -8.10 2.26
C GLY A 9 4.61 -8.02 3.10
N GLU A 10 4.81 -7.63 4.35
CA GLU A 10 3.79 -7.59 5.38
C GLU A 10 4.02 -6.39 6.28
N GLY A 11 2.98 -6.05 7.03
CA GLY A 11 3.07 -5.17 8.18
C GLY A 11 1.95 -5.50 9.14
N THR A 12 1.96 -4.85 10.30
CA THR A 12 1.00 -5.12 11.39
C THR A 12 -0.47 -5.08 10.92
N TYR A 13 -0.81 -4.16 10.03
CA TYR A 13 -2.19 -3.97 9.58
C TYR A 13 -2.58 -4.73 8.31
N GLY A 14 -1.69 -5.53 7.71
CA GLY A 14 -2.07 -6.26 6.50
C GLY A 14 -0.93 -6.79 5.67
N GLU A 15 -1.30 -7.18 4.45
CA GLU A 15 -0.48 -7.99 3.56
C GLU A 15 -0.34 -7.30 2.20
N ALA A 16 0.85 -7.35 1.59
CA ALA A 16 1.08 -6.78 0.27
C ALA A 16 1.35 -7.88 -0.77
N TYR A 17 0.56 -7.91 -1.85
CA TYR A 17 0.68 -8.89 -2.93
C TYR A 17 0.86 -8.23 -4.28
N ARG A 18 1.74 -8.76 -5.13
CA ARG A 18 1.76 -8.44 -6.57
C ARG A 18 0.72 -9.30 -7.28
N ALA A 19 -0.14 -8.65 -8.07
CA ALA A 19 -1.08 -9.29 -8.99
C ALA A 19 -0.98 -8.61 -10.36
N GLY A 20 -0.42 -9.32 -11.35
CA GLY A 20 -0.14 -8.74 -12.66
C GLY A 20 0.81 -7.53 -12.56
N SER A 21 0.38 -6.36 -13.03
CA SER A 21 1.12 -5.09 -12.99
C SER A 21 0.72 -4.17 -11.82
N THR A 22 0.07 -4.74 -10.80
CA THR A 22 -0.42 -4.01 -9.63
C THR A 22 0.09 -4.62 -8.33
N VAL A 23 0.12 -3.80 -7.29
CA VAL A 23 0.34 -4.22 -5.91
C VAL A 23 -0.96 -4.01 -5.15
N CYS A 24 -1.42 -5.06 -4.48
CA CYS A 24 -2.64 -5.10 -3.69
C CYS A 24 -2.26 -5.16 -2.21
N LYS A 25 -2.55 -4.10 -1.46
CA LYS A 25 -2.48 -4.11 0.00
C LYS A 25 -3.84 -4.54 0.57
N VAL A 26 -3.88 -5.69 1.23
CA VAL A 26 -5.09 -6.28 1.81
C VAL A 26 -5.09 -5.97 3.31
N VAL A 27 -6.10 -5.25 3.78
CA VAL A 27 -6.22 -4.78 5.17
C VAL A 27 -7.55 -5.27 5.75
N PRO A 28 -7.54 -6.15 6.77
CA PRO A 28 -8.75 -6.51 7.50
C PRO A 28 -9.23 -5.33 8.34
N PHE A 29 -10.55 -5.15 8.40
CA PHE A 29 -11.17 -4.09 9.18
C PHE A 29 -12.51 -4.54 9.78
N ASP A 30 -12.96 -3.85 10.82
CA ASP A 30 -14.22 -4.09 11.54
C ASP A 30 -14.42 -5.49 12.15
N GLY A 31 -13.40 -6.36 12.15
CA GLY A 31 -13.44 -7.63 12.85
C GLY A 31 -13.20 -7.49 14.36
N ASP A 32 -13.80 -8.39 15.14
CA ASP A 32 -13.67 -8.42 16.60
C ASP A 32 -12.44 -9.19 17.09
N SER A 33 -11.81 -9.99 16.22
CA SER A 33 -10.58 -10.72 16.55
C SER A 33 -9.36 -9.84 16.32
N LEU A 34 -8.34 -10.03 17.17
CA LEU A 34 -7.03 -9.47 16.91
C LEU A 34 -6.44 -10.06 15.62
N VAL A 35 -5.66 -9.25 14.92
CA VAL A 35 -4.91 -9.65 13.73
C VAL A 35 -3.50 -9.12 13.91
N ASN A 36 -2.52 -10.03 13.83
CA ASN A 36 -1.11 -9.72 14.05
C ASN A 36 -0.88 -9.07 15.44
N GLY A 37 -1.64 -9.52 16.44
CA GLY A 37 -1.63 -8.98 17.80
C GLY A 37 -2.39 -7.66 18.01
N GLU A 38 -2.92 -7.03 16.96
CA GLU A 38 -3.57 -5.72 17.03
C GLU A 38 -5.08 -5.75 16.79
N THR A 39 -5.78 -4.73 17.31
CA THR A 39 -7.20 -4.53 16.97
C THR A 39 -7.31 -4.08 15.52
N GLN A 40 -8.24 -4.68 14.78
CA GLN A 40 -8.49 -4.27 13.40
C GLN A 40 -8.99 -2.82 13.35
N LYS A 41 -8.54 -2.09 12.33
CA LYS A 41 -9.02 -0.72 12.06
C LYS A 41 -10.54 -0.71 11.91
N LYS A 42 -11.16 0.41 12.30
CA LYS A 42 -12.56 0.67 11.99
C LYS A 42 -12.73 1.15 10.54
N SER A 43 -13.92 0.96 9.98
CA SER A 43 -14.22 1.42 8.62
C SER A 43 -13.97 2.92 8.43
N GLU A 44 -14.18 3.76 9.46
CA GLU A 44 -13.87 5.19 9.41
C GLU A 44 -12.37 5.45 9.23
N GLU A 45 -11.50 4.73 9.95
CA GLU A 45 -10.05 4.85 9.85
C GLU A 45 -9.54 4.36 8.48
N VAL A 46 -10.15 3.31 7.95
CA VAL A 46 -9.86 2.82 6.60
C VAL A 46 -10.31 3.82 5.53
N LEU A 47 -11.46 4.46 5.73
CA LEU A 47 -11.97 5.49 4.82
C LEU A 47 -11.03 6.70 4.78
N GLU A 48 -10.48 7.11 5.92
CA GLU A 48 -9.47 8.19 6.00
C GLU A 48 -8.22 7.85 5.15
N GLU A 49 -7.71 6.63 5.24
CA GLU A 49 -6.57 6.16 4.42
C GLU A 49 -6.91 6.18 2.93
N ALA A 50 -8.11 5.72 2.56
CA ALA A 50 -8.58 5.74 1.17
C ALA A 50 -8.74 7.16 0.61
N LEU A 51 -9.29 8.09 1.40
CA LEU A 51 -9.43 9.50 1.03
C LEU A 51 -8.06 10.17 0.87
N LEU A 52 -7.09 9.83 1.72
CA LEU A 52 -5.73 10.33 1.60
C LEU A 52 -5.08 9.83 0.30
N CYS A 53 -5.19 8.54 0.00
CA CYS A 53 -4.72 7.97 -1.26
C CYS A 53 -5.33 8.68 -2.48
N LEU A 54 -6.65 8.91 -2.49
CA LEU A 54 -7.33 9.64 -3.56
C LEU A 54 -6.85 11.10 -3.67
N THR A 55 -6.66 11.78 -2.54
CA THR A 55 -6.16 13.17 -2.50
C THR A 55 -4.77 13.28 -3.11
N LEU A 56 -3.85 12.38 -2.74
CA LEU A 56 -2.50 12.36 -3.30
C LEU A 56 -2.48 11.92 -4.77
N ASN A 57 -3.35 10.98 -5.16
CA ASN A 57 -3.50 10.55 -6.55
C ASN A 57 -3.99 11.69 -7.46
N ASN A 58 -4.74 12.65 -6.92
CA ASN A 58 -5.17 13.85 -7.63
C ASN A 58 -4.02 14.84 -7.89
N LEU A 59 -2.82 14.67 -7.32
CA LEU A 59 -1.66 15.51 -7.63
C LEU A 59 -0.93 15.05 -8.90
N ARG A 60 -1.28 13.90 -9.48
CA ARG A 60 -0.60 13.37 -10.67
C ARG A 60 -0.77 14.26 -11.90
N THR A 61 0.29 14.35 -12.70
CA THR A 61 0.43 15.29 -13.83
C THR A 61 -0.53 14.96 -14.99
N ASP A 62 -0.76 13.67 -15.24
CA ASP A 62 -1.44 13.19 -16.47
C ASP A 62 -2.96 13.02 -16.37
N GLN A 63 -3.61 13.57 -15.33
CA GLN A 63 -5.07 13.50 -15.12
C GLN A 63 -5.90 14.42 -16.05
N GLY A 64 -5.34 14.87 -17.19
CA GLY A 64 -6.07 15.62 -18.22
C GLY A 64 -6.42 17.08 -17.89
N ASP A 65 -6.10 17.54 -16.69
CA ASP A 65 -6.46 18.87 -16.20
C ASP A 65 -5.29 19.85 -16.44
N LYS A 66 -5.33 20.55 -17.58
CA LYS A 66 -4.26 21.44 -18.07
C LYS A 66 -4.03 22.70 -17.22
N GLY A 67 -4.62 22.79 -16.03
CA GLY A 67 -4.59 23.96 -15.15
C GLY A 67 -4.25 23.66 -13.68
N LYS A 68 -3.65 22.51 -13.35
CA LYS A 68 -3.21 22.25 -11.97
C LYS A 68 -2.00 23.11 -11.62
N ASP A 69 -2.15 23.95 -10.60
CA ASP A 69 -1.07 24.79 -10.05
C ASP A 69 -0.02 23.97 -9.30
N HIS A 70 -0.39 22.79 -8.80
CA HIS A 70 0.44 21.89 -8.02
C HIS A 70 0.31 20.45 -8.54
N SER A 71 1.39 19.88 -9.07
CA SER A 71 1.41 18.50 -9.56
C SER A 71 2.75 17.80 -9.32
N CYS A 72 2.68 16.51 -8.99
CA CYS A 72 3.83 15.63 -8.89
C CYS A 72 3.40 14.16 -9.06
N ASP A 73 4.31 13.31 -9.52
CA ASP A 73 4.07 11.88 -9.69
C ASP A 73 4.83 11.02 -8.65
N GLY A 74 5.34 11.65 -7.58
CA GLY A 74 6.18 11.01 -6.57
C GLY A 74 5.43 10.25 -5.47
N PHE A 75 4.10 10.37 -5.39
CA PHE A 75 3.27 9.50 -4.56
C PHE A 75 2.83 8.27 -5.36
N ILE A 76 2.69 7.14 -4.67
CA ILE A 76 2.25 5.90 -5.32
C ILE A 76 0.87 6.09 -5.96
N GLU A 77 0.74 5.67 -7.22
CA GLU A 77 -0.54 5.75 -7.91
C GLU A 77 -1.53 4.75 -7.32
N THR A 78 -2.69 5.27 -6.92
CA THR A 78 -3.82 4.44 -6.52
C THR A 78 -4.71 4.21 -7.74
N LYS A 79 -4.89 2.94 -8.10
CA LYS A 79 -5.63 2.52 -9.28
C LYS A 79 -7.08 2.19 -8.96
N ASP A 80 -7.32 1.52 -7.83
CA ASP A 80 -8.66 1.10 -7.43
C ASP A 80 -8.74 0.77 -5.93
N PHE A 81 -9.96 0.59 -5.42
CA PHE A 81 -10.24 0.08 -4.08
C PHE A 81 -11.35 -0.96 -4.16
N TRP A 82 -11.18 -2.06 -3.42
CA TRP A 82 -12.21 -3.10 -3.32
C TRP A 82 -12.54 -3.36 -1.86
N VAL A 83 -13.83 -3.42 -1.54
CA VAL A 83 -14.30 -3.92 -0.26
C VAL A 83 -14.76 -5.36 -0.46
N CYS A 84 -14.17 -6.27 0.29
CA CYS A 84 -14.44 -7.70 0.21
C CYS A 84 -14.95 -8.22 1.55
N LYS A 85 -15.69 -9.33 1.50
CA LYS A 85 -16.15 -10.06 2.69
C LYS A 85 -15.94 -11.56 2.48
N GLY A 86 -15.40 -12.26 3.48
CA GLY A 86 -15.25 -13.72 3.45
C GLY A 86 -13.87 -14.22 3.88
N PRO A 87 -13.56 -15.50 3.65
CA PRO A 87 -12.21 -16.01 3.81
C PRO A 87 -11.28 -15.51 2.69
N TYR A 88 -9.97 -15.57 2.92
CA TYR A 88 -8.98 -15.29 1.88
C TYR A 88 -9.14 -16.26 0.69
N ASP A 89 -8.88 -15.75 -0.52
CA ASP A 89 -8.80 -16.58 -1.71
C ASP A 89 -7.66 -17.61 -1.57
N PRO A 90 -7.85 -18.88 -1.97
CA PRO A 90 -6.80 -19.90 -1.89
C PRO A 90 -5.47 -19.49 -2.56
N SER A 91 -5.51 -18.65 -3.60
CA SER A 91 -4.32 -18.15 -4.28
C SER A 91 -3.52 -17.16 -3.40
N LEU A 92 -4.19 -16.34 -2.60
CA LEU A 92 -3.55 -15.44 -1.64
C LEU A 92 -2.95 -16.21 -0.46
N ILE A 93 -3.65 -17.25 0.01
CA ILE A 93 -3.14 -18.14 1.05
C ILE A 93 -1.87 -18.84 0.58
N SER A 94 -1.90 -19.45 -0.61
CA SER A 94 -0.72 -20.11 -1.19
C SER A 94 0.45 -19.13 -1.36
N ALA A 95 0.20 -17.90 -1.81
CA ALA A 95 1.24 -16.89 -1.95
C ALA A 95 1.82 -16.44 -0.60
N TRP A 96 1.00 -16.44 0.47
CA TRP A 96 1.44 -16.16 1.84
C TRP A 96 2.33 -17.30 2.36
N GLU A 97 1.90 -18.56 2.23
CA GLU A 97 2.67 -19.75 2.66
C GLU A 97 4.02 -19.87 1.92
N ASP A 98 4.03 -19.57 0.61
CA ASP A 98 5.26 -19.53 -0.20
C ASP A 98 6.25 -18.45 0.23
N TRP A 99 5.76 -17.37 0.85
CA TRP A 99 6.59 -16.28 1.36
C TRP A 99 7.06 -16.57 2.78
N ASP A 100 6.16 -17.06 3.64
CA ASP A 100 6.44 -17.49 5.01
C ASP A 100 7.55 -18.54 5.07
N SER A 101 7.49 -19.55 4.19
CA SER A 101 8.54 -20.58 4.09
C SER A 101 9.96 -20.06 3.80
N LYS A 102 10.11 -18.81 3.37
CA LYS A 102 11.39 -18.18 3.01
C LYS A 102 11.77 -17.02 3.94
N HIS A 103 10.80 -16.38 4.59
CA HIS A 103 11.00 -15.16 5.35
C HIS A 103 10.63 -15.29 6.82
N GLU A 104 9.94 -16.36 7.23
CA GLU A 104 9.38 -16.55 8.58
C GLU A 104 8.45 -15.38 8.96
N SER A 105 7.20 -15.45 8.53
CA SER A 105 6.21 -14.40 8.75
C SER A 105 6.01 -14.11 10.23
N GLU A 106 5.96 -12.82 10.55
CA GLU A 106 5.58 -12.34 11.89
C GLU A 106 4.06 -12.20 12.03
N ASN A 107 3.32 -12.27 10.91
CA ASN A 107 1.88 -12.12 10.86
C ASN A 107 1.13 -13.44 11.12
N ASP A 108 -0.11 -13.31 11.57
CA ASP A 108 -1.04 -14.42 11.72
C ASP A 108 -1.37 -15.02 10.34
N HIS A 109 -1.57 -16.34 10.31
CA HIS A 109 -1.87 -17.02 9.06
C HIS A 109 -3.28 -16.66 8.55
N PRO A 110 -3.45 -16.16 7.31
CA PRO A 110 -4.72 -15.63 6.83
C PRO A 110 -5.81 -16.68 6.55
N LYS A 111 -5.55 -17.97 6.83
CA LYS A 111 -6.55 -19.03 6.69
C LYS A 111 -7.54 -19.05 7.85
N ASP A 112 -7.18 -18.43 8.98
CA ASP A 112 -7.93 -18.48 10.22
C ASP A 112 -9.03 -17.40 10.29
N PHE A 113 -9.13 -16.53 9.26
CA PHE A 113 -10.18 -15.53 9.16
C PHE A 113 -11.57 -16.14 8.96
N SER A 114 -12.57 -15.53 9.61
CA SER A 114 -13.96 -15.97 9.53
C SER A 114 -14.62 -15.63 8.19
N ASN A 115 -15.74 -16.28 7.89
CA ASN A 115 -16.57 -15.96 6.73
C ASN A 115 -17.21 -14.56 6.79
N ASP A 116 -17.22 -13.93 7.95
CA ASP A 116 -17.79 -12.59 8.15
C ASP A 116 -16.75 -11.47 8.15
N GLN A 117 -15.47 -11.80 7.99
CA GLN A 117 -14.37 -10.83 7.95
C GLN A 117 -14.50 -9.91 6.73
N HIS A 118 -14.32 -8.61 6.95
CA HIS A 118 -14.25 -7.59 5.89
C HIS A 118 -12.79 -7.19 5.61
N TYR A 119 -12.50 -6.84 4.36
CA TYR A 119 -11.21 -6.30 3.96
C TYR A 119 -11.40 -5.16 2.99
N ILE A 120 -10.50 -4.19 3.06
CA ILE A 120 -10.25 -3.29 1.96
C ILE A 120 -9.01 -3.78 1.21
N ILE A 121 -9.05 -3.69 -0.11
CA ILE A 121 -7.91 -3.93 -0.98
C ILE A 121 -7.58 -2.62 -1.67
N PHE A 122 -6.42 -2.05 -1.32
CA PHE A 122 -5.85 -0.92 -2.03
C PHE A 122 -5.10 -1.46 -3.25
N VAL A 123 -5.57 -1.16 -4.46
CA VAL A 123 -4.91 -1.56 -5.70
C VAL A 123 -4.05 -0.41 -6.18
N GLN A 124 -2.74 -0.60 -6.19
CA GLN A 124 -1.75 0.43 -6.44
C GLN A 124 -0.83 0.05 -7.61
N ALA A 125 -0.15 1.04 -8.18
CA ALA A 125 0.97 0.77 -9.08
C ALA A 125 2.09 0.02 -8.35
N ASP A 126 2.90 -0.73 -9.09
CA ASP A 126 4.14 -1.29 -8.54
C ASP A 126 5.19 -0.17 -8.45
N GLY A 127 5.45 0.29 -7.22
CA GLY A 127 6.41 1.35 -6.92
C GLY A 127 7.87 0.88 -6.89
N GLY A 128 8.13 -0.41 -7.12
CA GLY A 128 9.47 -0.98 -7.08
C GLY A 128 9.86 -1.48 -5.69
N ARG A 129 11.06 -1.12 -5.23
CA ARG A 129 11.67 -1.63 -4.00
C ARG A 129 11.80 -0.50 -2.98
N ASP A 130 11.49 -0.80 -1.72
CA ASP A 130 11.72 0.09 -0.57
C ASP A 130 13.20 0.47 -0.43
N LEU A 131 13.47 1.58 0.28
CA LEU A 131 14.81 2.14 0.38
C LEU A 131 15.70 1.30 1.31
N GLU A 132 15.13 0.69 2.36
CA GLU A 132 15.82 -0.26 3.24
C GLU A 132 16.53 -1.37 2.45
N LYS A 133 15.90 -1.91 1.39
CA LYS A 133 16.47 -2.96 0.54
C LYS A 133 17.13 -2.42 -0.74
N PHE A 134 17.18 -1.11 -0.94
CA PHE A 134 17.77 -0.49 -2.13
C PHE A 134 19.20 -0.02 -1.84
N ALA A 135 20.15 -0.49 -2.65
CA ALA A 135 21.54 -0.06 -2.55
C ALA A 135 21.82 1.11 -3.51
N LEU A 136 21.96 2.32 -2.97
CA LEU A 136 22.36 3.50 -3.73
C LEU A 136 23.79 3.32 -4.27
N LEU A 137 23.99 3.57 -5.56
CA LEU A 137 25.26 3.39 -6.24
C LEU A 137 26.25 4.53 -5.96
N ASP A 138 25.75 5.77 -5.94
CA ASP A 138 26.59 6.95 -5.76
C ASP A 138 25.84 8.14 -5.14
N TYR A 139 26.58 9.23 -4.94
CA TYR A 139 26.06 10.49 -4.42
C TYR A 139 24.94 11.09 -5.28
N ASN A 140 24.97 10.90 -6.60
CA ASN A 140 23.96 11.47 -7.48
C ASN A 140 22.61 10.77 -7.34
N GLU A 141 22.61 9.45 -7.13
CA GLU A 141 21.37 8.72 -6.80
C GLU A 141 20.78 9.18 -5.46
N ALA A 142 21.62 9.28 -4.42
CA ALA A 142 21.19 9.79 -3.12
C ALA A 142 20.61 11.22 -3.22
N ARG A 143 21.30 12.11 -3.95
CA ARG A 143 20.83 13.47 -4.21
C ARG A 143 19.51 13.48 -4.99
N SER A 144 19.38 12.62 -6.00
CA SER A 144 18.17 12.49 -6.81
C SER A 144 16.97 12.05 -5.98
N LEU A 145 17.14 11.03 -5.14
CA LEU A 145 16.13 10.52 -4.22
C LEU A 145 15.63 11.64 -3.28
N LEU A 146 16.56 12.30 -2.58
CA LEU A 146 16.21 13.37 -1.64
C LEU A 146 15.49 14.53 -2.32
N LEU A 147 15.90 14.91 -3.53
CA LEU A 147 15.22 15.94 -4.31
C LEU A 147 13.80 15.52 -4.72
N GLN A 148 13.60 14.30 -5.19
CA GLN A 148 12.28 13.80 -5.59
C GLN A 148 11.32 13.73 -4.38
N VAL A 149 11.79 13.23 -3.24
CA VAL A 149 11.00 13.17 -2.00
C VAL A 149 10.65 14.59 -1.53
N THR A 150 11.64 15.48 -1.41
CA THR A 150 11.42 16.86 -0.95
C THR A 150 10.47 17.62 -1.86
N ALA A 151 10.63 17.50 -3.18
CA ALA A 151 9.75 18.18 -4.14
C ALA A 151 8.32 17.65 -4.08
N SER A 152 8.13 16.33 -3.95
CA SER A 152 6.80 15.72 -3.87
C SER A 152 6.08 16.13 -2.58
N LEU A 153 6.79 16.16 -1.45
CA LEU A 153 6.25 16.66 -0.18
C LEU A 153 5.88 18.14 -0.29
N ALA A 154 6.75 18.99 -0.82
CA ALA A 154 6.47 20.42 -0.98
C ALA A 154 5.24 20.70 -1.86
N VAL A 155 5.02 19.89 -2.90
CA VAL A 155 3.82 19.97 -3.75
C VAL A 155 2.57 19.60 -2.95
N ALA A 156 2.60 18.51 -2.18
CA ALA A 156 1.46 18.07 -1.37
C ALA A 156 1.17 19.02 -0.19
N GLU A 157 2.21 19.54 0.48
CA GLU A 157 2.09 20.59 1.49
C GLU A 157 1.38 21.82 0.93
N SER A 158 1.79 22.28 -0.27
CA SER A 158 1.19 23.46 -0.91
C SER A 158 -0.25 23.23 -1.37
N ALA A 159 -0.55 22.02 -1.87
CA ALA A 159 -1.85 21.70 -2.45
C ALA A 159 -2.93 21.35 -1.41
N CYS A 160 -2.56 20.66 -0.34
CA CYS A 160 -3.52 20.11 0.62
C CYS A 160 -3.01 20.05 2.06
N GLU A 161 -2.00 20.85 2.42
CA GLU A 161 -1.43 20.91 3.79
C GLU A 161 -1.00 19.53 4.31
N PHE A 162 -0.52 18.67 3.39
CA PHE A 162 -0.17 17.29 3.69
C PHE A 162 1.07 17.18 4.56
N GLU A 163 1.03 16.27 5.53
CA GLU A 163 2.17 15.82 6.31
C GLU A 163 2.23 14.29 6.27
N HIS A 164 3.37 13.69 5.90
CA HIS A 164 3.48 12.23 5.82
C HIS A 164 3.46 11.55 7.20
N ARG A 165 4.09 12.18 8.21
CA ARG A 165 4.17 11.76 9.62
C ARG A 165 4.85 10.41 9.93
N ASP A 166 5.04 9.56 8.94
CA ASP A 166 5.68 8.24 9.09
C ASP A 166 6.54 7.86 7.87
N LEU A 167 7.40 8.77 7.41
CA LEU A 167 8.22 8.57 6.20
C LEU A 167 9.55 7.89 6.53
N HIS A 168 9.49 6.63 6.93
CA HIS A 168 10.68 5.80 7.14
C HIS A 168 11.23 5.26 5.80
N TRP A 169 12.51 4.88 5.81
CA TRP A 169 13.20 4.23 4.68
C TRP A 169 12.79 2.76 4.49
#